data_AF-A0A6J2MS55-F1
#
_entry.id   AF-A0A6J2MS55-F1
#
_cell.length_a   1.000
_cell.length_b   1.000
_cell.length_c   1.000
_cell.angle_alpha   90.00
_cell.angle_beta   90.00
_cell.angle_gamma   90.00
#
_symmetry.space_group_name_H-M   'P 1'
#
loop_
_entity.id
_entity.type
_entity.pdbx_description
1 polymer ?
#
loop_
_entity_poly.entity_id
_entity_poly.type
_entity_poly.pdbx_seq_one_letter_code
_entity_poly.pdbx_strand_id
1 'polypeptide(L)'
;MSSRGGKKKSTKTSRSAKAGVIFPVGRMLRYIKKGHPKYRIGVGAPVYMAAVLEYLTAEILELAGNAARDNKKGRVTPRHILLAVANDEELNQLLKGVTIASGGVLPNIHPELLAKKRGSKGKLEAIITPPPAKKAKSPSQKKPASKKTGGKKGARKSKKKQGEVSKAASADSTTEGTPADGFTVLSTKSLFLGQKLQVVQADIASIDSDAVVHPTNNDFYIGGEVGNTLEKKGGKEFVEAVLELRKKNGPLEVAGAAVSAGHGLPAKFVIHCNSPVWGADKCEELLEKTVKNCLALADDKKLKSIAFPSIGSGRNGFPKQTAAQLILKAISSYFVSTMSSSIKTVYFVLFDSESIGIYVQEMAKLDAN
;
A
#
# COMPACT_ATOMS: atom_id res chain seq x y z
N MET A 1 -60.27 -3.42 40.66
CA MET A 1 -59.45 -3.62 39.44
C MET A 1 -58.02 -3.21 39.76
N SER A 2 -57.10 -4.17 39.93
CA SER A 2 -55.70 -3.86 40.31
C SER A 2 -54.78 -4.16 39.12
N SER A 3 -54.29 -3.11 38.48
CA SER A 3 -53.40 -3.15 37.33
C SER A 3 -51.95 -3.43 37.77
N ARG A 4 -51.54 -4.70 37.73
CA ARG A 4 -50.12 -5.08 37.77
C ARG A 4 -49.47 -4.76 36.42
N GLY A 5 -48.85 -3.59 36.32
CA GLY A 5 -47.98 -3.23 35.20
C GLY A 5 -46.69 -4.05 35.21
N GLY A 6 -46.56 -5.02 34.30
CA GLY A 6 -45.33 -5.78 34.10
C GLY A 6 -44.21 -4.90 33.57
N LYS A 7 -43.12 -4.73 34.33
CA LYS A 7 -41.88 -4.09 33.83
C LYS A 7 -41.36 -4.86 32.61
N LYS A 8 -41.21 -4.18 31.46
CA LYS A 8 -40.52 -4.70 30.28
C LYS A 8 -39.12 -5.18 30.69
N LYS A 9 -38.81 -6.47 30.46
CA LYS A 9 -37.46 -7.03 30.63
C LYS A 9 -36.51 -6.33 29.66
N SER A 10 -35.60 -5.50 30.15
CA SER A 10 -34.50 -4.98 29.33
C SER A 10 -33.59 -6.15 28.94
N THR A 11 -33.37 -6.38 27.65
CA THR A 11 -32.43 -7.38 27.14
C THR A 11 -31.02 -7.05 27.65
N LYS A 12 -30.42 -7.94 28.44
CA LYS A 12 -29.05 -7.77 28.94
C LYS A 12 -28.08 -7.84 27.77
N THR A 13 -27.49 -6.71 27.37
CA THR A 13 -26.45 -6.65 26.35
C THR A 13 -25.18 -7.35 26.85
N SER A 14 -24.59 -8.22 26.02
CA SER A 14 -23.36 -8.94 26.35
C SER A 14 -22.17 -7.98 26.45
N ARG A 15 -21.12 -8.36 27.18
CA ARG A 15 -19.90 -7.54 27.29
C ARG A 15 -19.20 -7.36 25.94
N SER A 16 -19.22 -8.39 25.09
CA SER A 16 -18.70 -8.32 23.72
C SER A 16 -19.49 -7.31 22.88
N ALA A 17 -20.82 -7.38 22.90
CA ALA A 17 -21.67 -6.45 22.15
C ALA A 17 -21.53 -5.00 22.66
N LYS A 18 -21.33 -4.79 23.97
CA LYS A 18 -21.03 -3.46 24.51
C LYS A 18 -19.65 -2.95 24.11
N ALA A 19 -18.68 -3.84 23.92
CA ALA A 19 -17.32 -3.50 23.55
C ALA A 19 -17.10 -3.44 22.03
N GLY A 20 -18.08 -3.81 21.21
CA GLY A 20 -17.98 -3.77 19.75
C GLY A 20 -17.06 -4.84 19.15
N VAL A 21 -16.80 -5.94 19.87
CA VAL A 21 -15.95 -7.05 19.41
C VAL A 21 -16.75 -8.32 19.21
N ILE A 22 -16.39 -9.11 18.19
CA ILE A 22 -16.96 -10.44 17.92
C ILE A 22 -16.48 -11.44 18.98
N PHE A 23 -15.21 -11.34 19.41
CA PHE A 23 -14.58 -12.28 20.32
C PHE A 23 -15.23 -12.25 21.73
N PRO A 24 -15.30 -13.40 22.42
CA PRO A 24 -16.06 -13.54 23.65
C PRO A 24 -15.32 -12.96 24.89
N VAL A 25 -15.51 -11.67 25.17
CA VAL A 25 -14.91 -10.93 26.30
C VAL A 25 -15.13 -11.65 27.64
N GLY A 26 -16.33 -12.19 27.88
CA GLY A 26 -16.63 -12.92 29.12
C GLY A 26 -15.79 -14.19 29.29
N ARG A 27 -15.51 -14.89 28.18
CA ARG A 27 -14.65 -16.09 28.18
C ARG A 27 -13.19 -15.70 28.40
N MET A 28 -12.72 -14.62 27.78
CA MET A 28 -11.37 -14.08 27.99
C MET A 28 -11.14 -13.73 29.46
N LEU A 29 -12.09 -13.05 30.11
CA LEU A 29 -11.97 -12.74 31.54
C LEU A 29 -11.79 -14.00 32.40
N ARG A 30 -12.55 -15.07 32.10
CA ARG A 30 -12.44 -16.33 32.82
C ARG A 30 -11.05 -16.95 32.64
N TYR A 31 -10.50 -16.91 31.43
CA TYR A 31 -9.15 -17.42 31.16
C TYR A 31 -8.05 -16.59 31.83
N ILE A 32 -8.14 -15.27 31.76
CA ILE A 32 -7.18 -14.38 32.44
C ILE A 32 -7.21 -14.60 33.95
N LYS A 33 -8.39 -14.71 34.56
CA LYS A 33 -8.51 -15.01 36.00
C LYS A 33 -7.94 -16.37 36.36
N LYS A 34 -8.14 -17.38 35.51
CA LYS A 34 -7.58 -18.72 35.73
C LYS A 34 -6.05 -18.73 35.64
N GLY A 35 -5.48 -17.99 34.68
CA GLY A 35 -4.02 -17.88 34.51
C GLY A 35 -3.33 -17.00 35.56
N HIS A 36 -4.04 -16.03 36.12
CA HIS A 36 -3.49 -15.05 37.06
C HIS A 36 -4.32 -14.95 38.36
N PRO A 37 -4.40 -16.03 39.16
CA PRO A 37 -5.27 -16.08 40.34
C PRO A 37 -4.87 -15.09 41.44
N LYS A 38 -3.61 -14.65 41.46
CA LYS A 38 -3.06 -13.71 42.46
C LYS A 38 -3.40 -12.24 42.16
N TYR A 39 -3.84 -11.92 40.94
CA TYR A 39 -4.05 -10.54 40.51
C TYR A 39 -5.53 -10.19 40.39
N ARG A 40 -5.89 -8.96 40.81
CA ARG A 40 -7.22 -8.41 40.54
C ARG A 40 -7.28 -7.96 39.07
N ILE A 41 -8.11 -8.63 38.29
CA ILE A 41 -8.24 -8.32 36.85
C ILE A 41 -9.26 -7.19 36.65
N GLY A 42 -8.79 -6.07 36.07
CA GLY A 42 -9.64 -4.94 35.69
C GLY A 42 -10.65 -5.30 34.59
N VAL A 43 -11.74 -4.53 34.51
CA VAL A 43 -12.83 -4.79 33.54
C VAL A 43 -12.41 -4.59 32.08
N GLY A 44 -11.41 -3.75 31.82
CA GLY A 44 -10.86 -3.49 30.48
C GLY A 44 -9.91 -4.57 29.97
N ALA A 45 -9.17 -5.27 30.84
CA ALA A 45 -8.21 -6.31 30.45
C ALA A 45 -8.79 -7.39 29.50
N PRO A 46 -9.97 -7.98 29.76
CA PRO A 46 -10.56 -8.95 28.84
C PRO A 46 -11.08 -8.33 27.54
N VAL A 47 -11.34 -7.02 27.52
CA VAL A 47 -11.74 -6.29 26.30
C VAL A 47 -10.52 -6.10 25.40
N TYR A 48 -9.41 -5.61 25.97
CA TYR A 48 -8.14 -5.48 25.24
C TYR A 48 -7.67 -6.82 24.67
N MET A 49 -7.68 -7.88 25.49
CA MET A 49 -7.29 -9.22 25.03
C MET A 49 -8.20 -9.73 23.90
N ALA A 50 -9.51 -9.51 24.00
CA ALA A 50 -10.43 -9.90 22.93
C ALA A 50 -10.17 -9.12 21.63
N ALA A 51 -9.95 -7.81 21.73
CA ALA A 51 -9.66 -6.96 20.57
C ALA A 51 -8.36 -7.34 19.87
N VAL A 52 -7.28 -7.59 20.63
CA VAL A 52 -5.98 -8.00 20.06
C VAL A 52 -6.08 -9.37 19.37
N LEU A 53 -6.75 -10.34 20.00
CA LEU A 53 -6.93 -11.66 19.40
C LEU A 53 -7.83 -11.62 18.15
N GLU A 54 -8.85 -10.76 18.16
CA GLU A 54 -9.72 -10.54 17.01
C GLU A 54 -8.94 -9.92 15.85
N TYR A 55 -8.11 -8.91 16.12
CA TYR A 55 -7.22 -8.29 15.14
C TYR A 55 -6.27 -9.32 14.50
N LEU A 56 -5.52 -10.06 15.32
CA LEU A 56 -4.59 -11.09 14.83
C LEU A 56 -5.29 -12.19 14.02
N THR A 57 -6.51 -12.58 14.45
CA THR A 57 -7.27 -13.60 13.72
C THR A 57 -7.79 -13.06 12.39
N ALA A 58 -8.23 -11.81 12.34
CA ALA A 58 -8.67 -11.17 11.11
C ALA A 58 -7.53 -11.11 10.08
N GLU A 59 -6.34 -10.70 10.51
CA GLU A 59 -5.14 -10.61 9.66
C GLU A 59 -4.78 -11.98 9.04
N ILE A 60 -4.68 -13.01 9.88
CA ILE A 60 -4.38 -14.37 9.41
C ILE A 60 -5.45 -14.87 8.43
N LEU A 61 -6.73 -14.58 8.69
CA LEU A 61 -7.84 -15.02 7.83
C LEU A 61 -7.90 -14.26 6.50
N GLU A 62 -7.53 -12.98 6.49
CA GLU A 62 -7.45 -12.18 5.27
C GLU A 62 -6.36 -12.72 4.34
N LEU A 63 -5.14 -12.86 4.86
CA LEU A 63 -4.02 -13.42 4.10
C LEU A 63 -4.29 -14.86 3.64
N ALA A 64 -4.88 -15.69 4.51
CA ALA A 64 -5.26 -17.06 4.14
C ALA A 64 -6.42 -17.08 3.12
N GLY A 65 -7.31 -16.09 3.15
CA GLY A 65 -8.36 -15.88 2.16
C GLY A 65 -7.77 -15.55 0.78
N ASN A 66 -6.75 -14.68 0.74
CA ASN A 66 -6.00 -14.36 -0.48
C ASN A 66 -5.33 -15.62 -1.05
N ALA A 67 -4.58 -16.35 -0.21
CA ALA A 67 -3.95 -17.60 -0.62
C ALA A 67 -4.95 -18.66 -1.12
N ALA A 68 -6.16 -18.71 -0.56
CA ALA A 68 -7.23 -19.60 -1.03
C ALA A 68 -7.73 -19.20 -2.42
N ARG A 69 -7.94 -17.89 -2.65
CA ARG A 69 -8.37 -17.34 -3.93
C ARG A 69 -7.34 -17.59 -5.03
N ASP A 70 -6.05 -17.40 -4.73
CA ASP A 70 -4.95 -17.66 -5.67
C ASP A 70 -4.90 -19.13 -6.10
N ASN A 71 -5.20 -20.03 -5.16
CA ASN A 71 -5.34 -21.46 -5.42
C ASN A 71 -6.69 -21.86 -6.04
N LYS A 72 -7.52 -20.88 -6.42
CA LYS A 72 -8.86 -21.07 -7.00
C LYS A 72 -9.77 -21.91 -6.12
N LYS A 73 -9.68 -21.74 -4.80
CA LYS A 73 -10.52 -22.41 -3.80
C LYS A 73 -11.40 -21.39 -3.07
N GLY A 74 -12.70 -21.69 -2.97
CA GLY A 74 -13.64 -20.90 -2.18
C GLY A 74 -13.62 -21.19 -0.67
N ARG A 75 -12.79 -22.15 -0.22
CA ARG A 75 -12.67 -22.55 1.19
C ARG A 75 -11.24 -22.35 1.66
N VAL A 76 -11.07 -21.66 2.78
CA VAL A 76 -9.79 -21.58 3.50
C VAL A 76 -9.49 -22.95 4.13
N THR A 77 -8.28 -23.46 3.89
CA THR A 77 -7.80 -24.75 4.41
C THR A 77 -6.54 -24.52 5.23
N PRO A 78 -6.09 -25.47 6.08
CA PRO A 78 -4.85 -25.30 6.84
C PRO A 78 -3.63 -25.00 5.97
N ARG A 79 -3.62 -25.48 4.71
CA ARG A 79 -2.61 -25.11 3.72
C ARG A 79 -2.55 -23.60 3.47
N HIS A 80 -3.70 -22.96 3.30
CA HIS A 80 -3.78 -21.52 3.06
C HIS A 80 -3.32 -20.71 4.27
N ILE A 81 -3.63 -21.19 5.49
CA ILE A 81 -3.14 -20.57 6.72
C ILE A 81 -1.62 -20.69 6.82
N LEU A 82 -1.04 -21.86 6.51
CA LEU A 82 0.41 -22.02 6.50
C LEU A 82 1.07 -21.10 5.46
N LEU A 83 0.52 -21.03 4.24
CA LEU A 83 1.06 -20.16 3.20
C LEU A 83 0.98 -18.68 3.59
N ALA A 84 -0.12 -18.26 4.22
CA ALA A 84 -0.29 -16.91 4.73
C ALA A 84 0.75 -16.60 5.81
N VAL A 85 0.80 -17.41 6.87
CA VAL A 85 1.72 -17.21 8.00
C VAL A 85 3.18 -17.25 7.56
N ALA A 86 3.55 -18.17 6.68
CA ALA A 86 4.96 -18.38 6.34
C ALA A 86 5.50 -17.44 5.26
N ASN A 87 4.63 -16.76 4.49
CA ASN A 87 5.03 -15.70 3.56
C ASN A 87 4.99 -14.31 4.20
N ASP A 88 4.44 -14.19 5.41
CA ASP A 88 4.39 -12.96 6.18
C ASP A 88 5.49 -12.96 7.26
N GLU A 89 6.36 -11.94 7.27
CA GLU A 89 7.54 -11.95 8.14
C GLU A 89 7.16 -11.88 9.63
N GLU A 90 6.19 -11.02 9.96
CA GLU A 90 5.76 -10.81 11.35
C GLU A 90 5.02 -12.02 11.90
N LEU A 91 4.07 -12.57 11.16
CA LEU A 91 3.33 -13.76 11.54
C LEU A 91 4.23 -14.99 11.59
N ASN A 92 5.16 -15.15 10.65
CA ASN A 92 6.13 -16.25 10.67
C ASN A 92 7.04 -16.14 11.90
N GLN A 93 7.44 -14.92 12.28
CA GLN A 93 8.25 -14.70 13.47
C GLN A 93 7.44 -14.89 14.76
N LEU A 94 6.20 -14.41 14.82
CA LEU A 94 5.26 -14.60 15.93
C LEU A 94 4.93 -16.08 16.15
N LEU A 95 4.80 -16.84 15.06
CA LEU A 95 4.38 -18.25 15.05
C LEU A 95 5.54 -19.21 14.75
N LYS A 96 6.80 -18.79 14.89
CA LYS A 96 8.00 -19.56 14.52
C LYS A 96 8.09 -20.96 15.14
N GLY A 97 7.47 -21.17 16.30
CA GLY A 97 7.42 -22.46 17.00
C GLY A 97 6.09 -23.21 16.88
N VAL A 98 5.16 -22.73 16.05
CA VAL A 98 3.80 -23.28 15.93
C VAL A 98 3.70 -24.20 14.72
N THR A 99 3.28 -25.44 14.95
CA THR A 99 2.99 -26.38 13.86
C THR A 99 1.54 -26.27 13.42
N ILE A 100 1.31 -25.88 12.16
CA ILE A 100 -0.01 -25.89 11.54
C ILE A 100 -0.28 -27.27 10.93
N ALA A 101 -1.08 -28.08 11.63
CA ALA A 101 -1.45 -29.41 11.17
C ALA A 101 -2.14 -29.36 9.79
N SER A 102 -1.80 -30.29 8.91
CA SER A 102 -2.30 -30.35 7.52
C SER A 102 -1.95 -29.14 6.64
N GLY A 103 -0.98 -28.30 7.06
CA GLY A 103 -0.50 -27.16 6.28
C GLY A 103 0.44 -27.53 5.13
N GLY A 104 1.12 -28.69 5.19
CA GLY A 104 2.15 -29.07 4.23
C GLY A 104 3.46 -28.29 4.42
N VAL A 105 4.23 -28.08 3.34
CA VAL A 105 5.50 -27.32 3.34
C VAL A 105 5.49 -26.20 2.31
N LEU A 106 6.17 -25.08 2.56
CA LEU A 106 6.22 -23.99 1.57
C LEU A 106 6.75 -24.51 0.21
N PRO A 107 6.16 -24.09 -0.93
CA PRO A 107 6.71 -24.43 -2.24
C PRO A 107 8.14 -23.88 -2.34
N ASN A 108 9.10 -24.77 -2.52
CA ASN A 108 10.49 -24.41 -2.79
C ASN A 108 10.93 -25.10 -4.08
N ILE A 109 11.32 -24.32 -5.07
CA ILE A 109 11.87 -24.85 -6.32
C ILE A 109 13.39 -24.71 -6.22
N HIS A 110 14.08 -25.86 -6.23
CA HIS A 110 15.54 -25.87 -6.27
C HIS A 110 16.05 -25.00 -7.44
N PRO A 111 17.04 -24.12 -7.23
CA PRO A 111 17.58 -23.27 -8.28
C PRO A 111 18.03 -24.04 -9.54
N GLU A 112 18.43 -25.30 -9.37
CA GLU A 112 18.80 -26.23 -10.45
C GLU A 112 17.63 -26.60 -11.37
N LEU A 113 16.40 -26.54 -10.86
CA LEU A 113 15.16 -26.86 -11.58
C LEU A 113 14.56 -25.63 -12.27
N LEU A 114 15.08 -24.43 -12.01
CA LEU A 114 14.69 -23.22 -12.73
C LEU A 114 15.29 -23.27 -14.14
N ALA A 115 14.45 -23.23 -15.17
CA ALA A 115 14.89 -23.24 -16.55
C ALA A 115 15.83 -22.05 -16.83
N LYS A 116 17.10 -22.33 -17.17
CA LYS A 116 18.02 -21.28 -17.63
C LYS A 116 17.52 -20.73 -18.97
N LYS A 117 16.84 -19.59 -18.93
CA LYS A 117 16.40 -18.85 -20.11
C LYS A 117 17.65 -18.50 -20.94
N ARG A 118 17.79 -19.05 -22.15
CA ARG A 118 18.82 -18.63 -23.11
C ARG A 118 18.60 -17.15 -23.44
N GLY A 119 19.53 -16.28 -23.03
CA GLY A 119 19.65 -14.93 -23.59
C GLY A 119 19.39 -13.73 -22.66
N SER A 120 19.16 -13.90 -21.36
CA SER A 120 19.03 -12.75 -20.44
C SER A 120 20.21 -12.69 -19.48
N LYS A 121 21.14 -11.76 -19.69
CA LYS A 121 22.00 -11.24 -18.62
C LYS A 121 21.14 -10.31 -17.76
N GLY A 122 20.42 -10.90 -16.82
CA GLY A 122 19.72 -10.19 -15.75
C GLY A 122 19.87 -11.02 -14.48
N LYS A 123 20.51 -10.47 -13.45
CA LYS A 123 20.54 -11.07 -12.11
C LYS A 123 19.10 -11.19 -11.61
N LEU A 124 18.59 -12.40 -11.52
CA LEU A 124 17.46 -12.72 -10.66
C LEU A 124 18.06 -13.01 -9.29
N GLU A 125 17.83 -12.11 -8.33
CA GLU A 125 18.21 -12.34 -6.95
C GLU A 125 17.38 -13.49 -6.39
N ALA A 126 18.02 -14.64 -6.22
CA ALA A 126 17.55 -15.66 -5.32
C ALA A 126 17.76 -15.14 -3.88
N ILE A 127 16.76 -15.31 -3.03
CA ILE A 127 16.83 -15.03 -1.59
C ILE A 127 18.00 -15.84 -1.02
N ILE A 128 19.08 -15.13 -0.65
CA ILE A 128 20.29 -15.72 -0.06
C ILE A 128 20.05 -15.87 1.44
N THR A 129 19.86 -17.09 1.91
CA THR A 129 20.47 -17.51 3.18
C THR A 129 21.98 -17.72 2.95
N PRO A 130 22.88 -17.20 3.79
CA PRO A 130 24.32 -17.34 3.57
C PRO A 130 24.77 -18.80 3.75
N PRO A 131 25.53 -19.39 2.80
CA PRO A 131 26.14 -20.71 2.97
C PRO A 131 27.43 -20.64 3.81
N PRO A 132 27.78 -21.71 4.55
CA PRO A 132 29.01 -21.78 5.34
C PRO A 132 30.26 -21.91 4.45
N ALA A 133 31.37 -21.30 4.91
CA ALA A 133 32.63 -21.15 4.19
C ALA A 133 33.24 -22.47 3.68
N LYS A 134 33.70 -22.49 2.41
CA LYS A 134 34.47 -23.61 1.83
C LYS A 134 35.96 -23.27 1.67
N LYS A 135 36.80 -24.21 2.11
CA LYS A 135 38.24 -24.28 1.83
C LYS A 135 38.51 -24.62 0.34
N ALA A 136 39.63 -24.11 -0.15
CA ALA A 136 40.09 -24.12 -1.54
C ALA A 136 40.69 -25.46 -2.04
N LYS A 137 40.64 -25.71 -3.36
CA LYS A 137 41.82 -25.90 -4.25
C LYS A 137 41.49 -26.31 -5.72
N SER A 138 41.94 -25.43 -6.64
CA SER A 138 42.72 -25.61 -7.90
C SER A 138 42.33 -26.51 -9.10
N PRO A 139 42.81 -26.17 -10.34
CA PRO A 139 42.13 -26.40 -11.63
C PRO A 139 42.92 -27.14 -12.73
N SER A 140 42.26 -27.49 -13.84
CA SER A 140 42.88 -27.88 -15.13
C SER A 140 41.88 -27.60 -16.27
N GLN A 141 42.09 -26.62 -17.18
CA GLN A 141 42.87 -26.63 -18.45
C GLN A 141 42.58 -27.87 -19.33
N LYS A 142 42.32 -27.84 -20.66
CA LYS A 142 42.48 -26.84 -21.74
C LYS A 142 41.89 -27.41 -23.07
N LYS A 143 41.28 -26.53 -23.90
CA LYS A 143 41.41 -26.41 -25.39
C LYS A 143 40.83 -27.52 -26.35
N PRO A 144 40.71 -27.28 -27.67
CA PRO A 144 39.84 -26.27 -28.34
C PRO A 144 39.20 -26.76 -29.69
N ALA A 145 38.35 -25.89 -30.30
CA ALA A 145 38.20 -25.56 -31.75
C ALA A 145 38.21 -26.66 -32.84
N SER A 146 37.53 -26.64 -33.99
CA SER A 146 36.63 -25.76 -34.75
C SER A 146 36.58 -26.31 -36.19
N LYS A 147 35.49 -26.17 -36.93
CA LYS A 147 35.38 -25.84 -38.39
C LYS A 147 33.94 -26.16 -38.86
N LYS A 148 33.18 -25.16 -39.33
CA LYS A 148 33.00 -24.73 -40.74
C LYS A 148 32.35 -25.87 -41.57
N THR A 149 31.31 -25.70 -42.38
CA THR A 149 30.83 -24.58 -43.22
C THR A 149 29.58 -25.06 -43.96
N GLY A 150 28.78 -24.13 -44.50
CA GLY A 150 27.96 -24.42 -45.68
C GLY A 150 26.53 -23.90 -45.59
N GLY A 151 26.29 -22.71 -46.14
CA GLY A 151 24.95 -22.19 -46.33
C GLY A 151 24.35 -22.58 -47.69
N LYS A 152 23.03 -22.43 -47.82
CA LYS A 152 22.39 -21.78 -48.98
C LYS A 152 20.92 -21.48 -48.71
N LYS A 153 20.52 -20.29 -49.16
CA LYS A 153 19.15 -19.77 -49.17
C LYS A 153 18.30 -20.50 -50.23
N GLY A 154 17.02 -20.63 -49.96
CA GLY A 154 15.96 -20.88 -50.95
C GLY A 154 14.64 -20.36 -50.41
N ALA A 155 14.02 -19.41 -51.12
CA ALA A 155 12.75 -18.80 -50.78
C ALA A 155 11.67 -19.24 -51.79
N ARG A 156 10.47 -19.61 -51.33
CA ARG A 156 9.19 -19.22 -51.95
C ARG A 156 7.96 -19.66 -51.13
N LYS A 157 6.96 -18.76 -51.14
CA LYS A 157 5.55 -18.85 -50.71
C LYS A 157 4.82 -20.00 -51.46
N SER A 158 3.65 -20.57 -51.10
CA SER A 158 2.39 -20.01 -50.59
C SER A 158 1.32 -21.11 -50.34
N LYS A 159 0.39 -20.86 -49.39
CA LYS A 159 -1.07 -21.22 -49.32
C LYS A 159 -1.50 -22.71 -49.38
N LYS A 160 -2.62 -23.20 -48.82
CA LYS A 160 -3.62 -22.88 -47.75
C LYS A 160 -4.66 -24.04 -47.80
N LYS A 161 -5.42 -24.25 -46.70
CA LYS A 161 -6.68 -25.04 -46.50
C LYS A 161 -6.53 -26.48 -46.00
N GLN A 162 -7.37 -27.01 -45.11
CA GLN A 162 -8.43 -26.50 -44.21
C GLN A 162 -8.82 -27.70 -43.30
N GLY A 163 -9.27 -27.44 -42.08
CA GLY A 163 -9.91 -28.43 -41.22
C GLY A 163 -10.40 -27.76 -39.93
N GLU A 164 -11.71 -27.48 -39.87
CA GLU A 164 -12.50 -27.11 -38.68
C GLU A 164 -12.34 -28.15 -37.55
N VAL A 165 -12.59 -27.90 -36.27
CA VAL A 165 -13.89 -27.55 -35.65
C VAL A 165 -13.70 -27.00 -34.21
N SER A 166 -14.45 -25.93 -33.90
CA SER A 166 -15.00 -25.46 -32.60
C SER A 166 -14.13 -25.39 -31.33
N LYS A 167 -14.14 -24.23 -30.65
CA LYS A 167 -15.05 -23.92 -29.52
C LYS A 167 -14.57 -22.65 -28.81
N ALA A 168 -15.43 -21.64 -28.79
CA ALA A 168 -15.18 -20.34 -28.18
C ALA A 168 -14.94 -20.47 -26.67
N ALA A 169 -13.77 -20.03 -26.22
CA ALA A 169 -13.47 -19.69 -24.85
C ALA A 169 -13.00 -18.24 -24.86
N SER A 170 -13.83 -17.37 -24.30
CA SER A 170 -13.56 -15.96 -24.09
C SER A 170 -12.34 -15.81 -23.20
N ALA A 171 -11.27 -15.26 -23.75
CA ALA A 171 -10.19 -14.70 -22.99
C ALA A 171 -10.74 -13.46 -22.27
N ASP A 172 -10.84 -13.53 -20.94
CA ASP A 172 -11.06 -12.35 -20.13
C ASP A 172 -9.84 -12.14 -19.23
N SER A 173 -8.90 -11.37 -19.78
CA SER A 173 -7.94 -10.61 -19.02
C SER A 173 -8.62 -9.30 -18.64
N THR A 174 -9.23 -9.24 -17.47
CA THR A 174 -9.78 -8.00 -16.92
C THR A 174 -9.09 -7.72 -15.60
N THR A 175 -8.06 -6.88 -15.70
CA THR A 175 -7.91 -5.78 -14.76
C THR A 175 -9.25 -5.04 -14.72
N GLU A 176 -10.04 -5.25 -13.67
CA GLU A 176 -11.17 -4.35 -13.38
C GLU A 176 -10.61 -3.02 -12.88
N GLY A 177 -10.07 -2.23 -13.81
CA GLY A 177 -10.08 -0.79 -13.67
C GLY A 177 -11.52 -0.36 -13.88
N THR A 178 -12.30 -0.21 -12.81
CA THR A 178 -13.46 0.66 -12.87
C THR A 178 -12.96 2.06 -13.25
N PRO A 179 -13.40 2.65 -14.39
CA PRO A 179 -13.15 4.04 -14.68
C PRO A 179 -14.09 4.85 -13.78
N ALA A 180 -13.71 5.00 -12.52
CA ALA A 180 -14.13 6.17 -11.76
C ALA A 180 -13.12 7.26 -12.13
N ASP A 181 -13.60 8.34 -12.74
CA ASP A 181 -12.92 9.64 -12.77
C ASP A 181 -11.87 9.91 -13.87
N GLY A 182 -11.89 9.18 -15.00
CA GLY A 182 -11.16 9.60 -16.21
C GLY A 182 -9.64 9.39 -16.20
N PHE A 183 -9.12 8.66 -15.23
CA PHE A 183 -7.71 8.25 -15.14
C PHE A 183 -7.56 6.74 -14.87
N THR A 184 -6.39 6.18 -15.15
CA THR A 184 -6.09 4.76 -14.96
C THR A 184 -5.46 4.51 -13.59
N VAL A 185 -6.16 3.77 -12.74
CA VAL A 185 -5.59 3.24 -11.50
C VAL A 185 -4.70 2.04 -11.83
N LEU A 186 -3.43 2.13 -11.46
CA LEU A 186 -2.41 1.11 -11.76
C LEU A 186 -2.25 0.10 -10.62
N SER A 187 -2.42 0.55 -9.38
CA SER A 187 -2.36 -0.29 -8.19
C SER A 187 -3.26 0.29 -7.12
N THR A 188 -3.93 -0.56 -6.37
CA THR A 188 -4.74 -0.17 -5.21
C THR A 188 -4.33 -0.99 -4.02
N LYS A 189 -4.20 -0.33 -2.87
CA LYS A 189 -3.98 -0.95 -1.59
C LYS A 189 -5.01 -0.43 -0.60
N SER A 190 -5.72 -1.32 0.07
CA SER A 190 -6.60 -0.92 1.17
C SER A 190 -5.82 -1.02 2.47
N LEU A 191 -5.84 0.02 3.29
CA LEU A 191 -5.34 -0.01 4.66
C LEU A 191 -6.39 -0.64 5.58
N PHE A 192 -5.95 -1.15 6.73
CA PHE A 192 -6.79 -1.84 7.71
C PHE A 192 -8.04 -1.04 8.13
N LEU A 193 -7.92 0.27 8.29
CA LEU A 193 -9.03 1.16 8.69
C LEU A 193 -9.94 1.59 7.51
N GLY A 194 -9.75 0.97 6.33
CA GLY A 194 -10.61 1.12 5.15
C GLY A 194 -10.22 2.22 4.17
N GLN A 195 -9.11 2.94 4.41
CA GLN A 195 -8.59 3.90 3.44
C GLN A 195 -7.99 3.19 2.22
N LYS A 196 -8.24 3.72 1.03
CA LYS A 196 -7.66 3.22 -0.22
C LYS A 196 -6.50 4.10 -0.64
N LEU A 197 -5.32 3.51 -0.78
CA LEU A 197 -4.16 4.11 -1.43
C LEU A 197 -4.15 3.65 -2.89
N GLN A 198 -4.08 4.59 -3.84
CA GLN A 198 -4.14 4.26 -5.27
C GLN A 198 -2.99 4.92 -6.02
N VAL A 199 -2.19 4.11 -6.73
CA VAL A 199 -1.23 4.65 -7.72
C VAL A 199 -1.98 4.90 -9.01
N VAL A 200 -1.89 6.13 -9.50
CA VAL A 200 -2.56 6.59 -10.71
C VAL A 200 -1.53 7.20 -11.65
N GLN A 201 -1.64 6.87 -12.94
CA GLN A 201 -0.90 7.57 -13.97
C GLN A 201 -1.80 8.59 -14.66
N ALA A 202 -1.59 9.87 -14.34
CA ALA A 202 -2.39 10.99 -14.86
C ALA A 202 -1.68 12.32 -14.67
N ASP A 203 -2.27 13.38 -15.24
CA ASP A 203 -1.98 14.76 -14.87
C ASP A 203 -2.68 15.08 -13.53
N ILE A 204 -1.91 15.46 -12.51
CA ILE A 204 -2.43 15.76 -11.18
C ILE A 204 -3.45 16.91 -11.16
N ALA A 205 -3.34 17.87 -12.08
CA ALA A 205 -4.30 18.98 -12.20
C ALA A 205 -5.65 18.54 -12.78
N SER A 206 -5.76 17.31 -13.31
CA SER A 206 -7.00 16.75 -13.84
C SER A 206 -7.75 15.83 -12.87
N ILE A 207 -7.15 15.52 -11.71
CA ILE A 207 -7.75 14.59 -10.73
C ILE A 207 -8.91 15.26 -9.99
N ASP A 208 -10.09 14.66 -10.09
CA ASP A 208 -11.27 15.03 -9.30
C ASP A 208 -11.17 14.46 -7.88
N SER A 209 -10.37 15.12 -7.05
CA SER A 209 -10.20 14.80 -5.63
C SER A 209 -10.56 16.01 -4.77
N ASP A 210 -10.96 15.79 -3.52
CA ASP A 210 -11.34 16.92 -2.66
C ASP A 210 -10.14 17.87 -2.41
N ALA A 211 -8.91 17.36 -2.33
CA ALA A 211 -7.70 18.16 -2.29
C ALA A 211 -6.58 17.63 -3.18
N VAL A 212 -5.83 18.54 -3.79
CA VAL A 212 -4.55 18.26 -4.46
C VAL A 212 -3.40 18.88 -3.69
N VAL A 213 -2.29 18.14 -3.52
CA VAL A 213 -1.10 18.64 -2.83
C VAL A 213 -0.17 19.33 -3.82
N HIS A 214 0.25 20.55 -3.49
CA HIS A 214 1.21 21.36 -4.25
C HIS A 214 2.50 21.56 -3.44
N PRO A 215 3.57 20.80 -3.75
CA PRO A 215 4.90 21.03 -3.18
C PRO A 215 5.45 22.37 -3.65
N THR A 216 5.76 23.24 -2.70
CA THR A 216 6.23 24.61 -2.93
C THR A 216 7.36 24.96 -1.96
N ASN A 217 7.73 26.25 -1.86
CA ASN A 217 8.72 26.78 -0.93
C ASN A 217 8.06 27.73 0.10
N ASN A 218 8.87 28.42 0.88
CA ASN A 218 8.46 29.42 1.86
C ASN A 218 7.59 30.55 1.28
N ASP A 219 7.70 30.85 -0.01
CA ASP A 219 7.01 31.95 -0.67
C ASP A 219 5.81 31.52 -1.53
N PHE A 220 5.37 30.27 -1.41
CA PHE A 220 4.28 29.71 -2.23
C PHE A 220 4.56 29.78 -3.74
N TYR A 221 5.84 29.65 -4.11
CA TYR A 221 6.27 29.62 -5.51
C TYR A 221 5.55 28.54 -6.33
N ILE A 222 5.03 28.93 -7.49
CA ILE A 222 4.18 28.09 -8.37
C ILE A 222 4.99 27.45 -9.51
N GLY A 223 6.20 27.92 -9.83
CA GLY A 223 6.92 27.45 -11.02
C GLY A 223 7.63 26.09 -10.90
N GLY A 224 7.14 25.18 -10.05
CA GLY A 224 7.57 23.77 -10.00
C GLY A 224 6.80 22.91 -11.01
N GLU A 225 7.15 21.64 -11.20
CA GLU A 225 6.46 20.76 -12.16
C GLU A 225 4.95 20.67 -11.89
N VAL A 226 4.58 20.42 -10.62
CA VAL A 226 3.18 20.37 -10.18
C VAL A 226 2.54 21.75 -10.26
N GLY A 227 3.21 22.79 -9.77
CA GLY A 227 2.65 24.14 -9.75
C GLY A 227 2.42 24.72 -11.16
N ASN A 228 3.33 24.51 -12.11
CA ASN A 228 3.15 24.87 -13.52
C ASN A 228 1.92 24.19 -14.12
N THR A 229 1.67 22.94 -13.75
CA THR A 229 0.54 22.17 -14.27
C THR A 229 -0.78 22.64 -13.66
N LEU A 230 -0.78 22.95 -12.36
CA LEU A 230 -1.91 23.57 -11.67
C LEU A 230 -2.20 24.98 -12.21
N GLU A 231 -1.18 25.80 -12.45
CA GLU A 231 -1.34 27.14 -13.05
C GLU A 231 -1.87 27.07 -14.47
N LYS A 232 -1.35 26.15 -15.29
CA LYS A 232 -1.83 25.94 -16.66
C LYS A 232 -3.32 25.57 -16.69
N LYS A 233 -3.79 24.79 -15.70
CA LYS A 233 -5.17 24.33 -15.63
C LYS A 233 -6.11 25.32 -14.94
N GLY A 234 -5.72 25.83 -13.78
CA GLY A 234 -6.51 26.75 -12.95
C GLY A 234 -6.43 28.20 -13.38
N GLY A 235 -5.45 28.55 -14.22
CA GLY A 235 -5.28 29.88 -14.79
C GLY A 235 -5.12 30.97 -13.73
N LYS A 236 -5.62 32.16 -14.06
CA LYS A 236 -5.47 33.35 -13.22
C LYS A 236 -6.12 33.21 -11.84
N GLU A 237 -7.26 32.52 -11.76
CA GLU A 237 -8.01 32.35 -10.51
C GLU A 237 -7.22 31.54 -9.47
N PHE A 238 -6.53 30.49 -9.91
CA PHE A 238 -5.63 29.72 -9.06
C PHE A 238 -4.47 30.59 -8.54
N VAL A 239 -3.82 31.35 -9.43
CA VAL A 239 -2.69 32.21 -9.04
C VAL A 239 -3.13 33.29 -8.04
N GLU A 240 -4.30 33.91 -8.25
CA GLU A 240 -4.86 34.90 -7.32
C GLU A 240 -5.15 34.28 -5.94
N ALA A 241 -5.70 33.06 -5.88
CA ALA A 241 -5.95 32.35 -4.62
C ALA A 241 -4.66 32.03 -3.84
N VAL A 242 -3.57 31.67 -4.54
CA VAL A 242 -2.26 31.43 -3.93
C VAL A 242 -1.64 32.74 -3.41
N LEU A 243 -1.75 33.83 -4.18
CA LEU A 243 -1.27 35.15 -3.75
C LEU A 243 -2.01 35.68 -2.53
N GLU A 244 -3.33 35.48 -2.45
CA GLU A 244 -4.12 35.82 -1.26
C GLU A 244 -3.68 34.99 -0.05
N LEU A 245 -3.47 33.68 -0.24
CA LEU A 245 -2.97 32.81 0.81
C LEU A 245 -1.59 33.27 1.32
N ARG A 246 -0.66 33.63 0.43
CA ARG A 246 0.66 34.15 0.80
C ARG A 246 0.57 35.41 1.67
N LYS A 247 -0.36 36.31 1.34
CA LYS A 247 -0.60 37.55 2.11
C LYS A 247 -1.18 37.26 3.49
N LYS A 248 -2.11 36.31 3.58
CA LYS A 248 -2.80 35.95 4.84
C LYS A 248 -1.92 35.12 5.76
N ASN A 249 -1.21 34.13 5.21
CA ASN A 249 -0.45 33.14 5.98
C ASN A 249 0.93 33.67 6.36
N GLY A 250 1.51 34.57 5.57
CA GLY A 250 2.94 34.88 5.66
C GLY A 250 3.79 33.74 5.07
N PRO A 251 5.10 33.73 5.31
CA PRO A 251 6.00 32.69 4.82
C PRO A 251 5.59 31.31 5.34
N LEU A 252 5.75 30.26 4.52
CA LEU A 252 5.48 28.88 4.93
C LEU A 252 6.74 28.25 5.52
N GLU A 253 6.68 27.90 6.80
CA GLU A 253 7.79 27.20 7.47
C GLU A 253 8.09 25.84 6.85
N VAL A 254 9.32 25.34 7.01
CA VAL A 254 9.70 24.01 6.51
C VAL A 254 8.83 22.92 7.15
N ALA A 255 8.38 21.98 6.33
CA ALA A 255 7.35 20.99 6.64
C ALA A 255 5.97 21.57 6.97
N GLY A 256 5.77 22.88 6.84
CA GLY A 256 4.48 23.54 6.96
C GLY A 256 3.56 23.20 5.79
N ALA A 257 2.25 23.23 6.06
CA ALA A 257 1.22 23.12 5.05
C ALA A 257 0.17 24.23 5.24
N ALA A 258 -0.41 24.71 4.15
CA ALA A 258 -1.46 25.71 4.13
C ALA A 258 -2.42 25.44 2.97
N VAL A 259 -3.65 25.93 3.05
CA VAL A 259 -4.71 25.55 2.09
C VAL A 259 -5.31 26.77 1.40
N SER A 260 -5.44 26.69 0.08
CA SER A 260 -6.19 27.64 -0.75
C SER A 260 -7.40 26.94 -1.38
N ALA A 261 -8.35 27.73 -1.91
CA ALA A 261 -9.43 27.20 -2.73
C ALA A 261 -8.88 26.76 -4.09
N GLY A 262 -9.38 25.64 -4.63
CA GLY A 262 -8.99 25.12 -5.94
C GLY A 262 -9.71 25.80 -7.10
N HIS A 263 -9.70 27.13 -7.16
CA HIS A 263 -10.36 27.85 -8.27
C HIS A 263 -9.76 27.47 -9.62
N GLY A 264 -10.62 27.24 -10.61
CA GLY A 264 -10.22 26.76 -11.95
C GLY A 264 -9.75 25.30 -12.01
N LEU A 265 -9.76 24.55 -10.90
CA LEU A 265 -9.33 23.16 -10.84
C LEU A 265 -10.52 22.22 -10.56
N PRO A 266 -10.46 20.94 -10.97
CA PRO A 266 -11.44 19.94 -10.53
C PRO A 266 -11.42 19.75 -9.01
N ALA A 267 -10.22 19.85 -8.40
CA ALA A 267 -10.07 19.69 -6.97
C ALA A 267 -10.65 20.88 -6.19
N LYS A 268 -11.35 20.62 -5.08
CA LYS A 268 -12.00 21.68 -4.28
C LYS A 268 -10.99 22.56 -3.56
N PHE A 269 -9.88 21.98 -3.12
CA PHE A 269 -8.83 22.67 -2.38
C PHE A 269 -7.44 22.32 -2.93
N VAL A 270 -6.50 23.24 -2.76
CA VAL A 270 -5.07 22.99 -2.98
C VAL A 270 -4.34 23.11 -1.64
N ILE A 271 -3.68 22.03 -1.24
CA ILE A 271 -2.85 21.98 -0.02
C ILE A 271 -1.41 22.24 -0.43
N HIS A 272 -0.93 23.44 -0.14
CA HIS A 272 0.44 23.87 -0.37
C HIS A 272 1.32 23.37 0.77
N CYS A 273 2.47 22.77 0.46
CA CYS A 273 3.41 22.32 1.47
C CYS A 273 4.85 22.71 1.14
N ASN A 274 5.59 23.16 2.15
CA ASN A 274 7.01 23.47 2.02
C ASN A 274 7.83 22.21 2.36
N SER A 275 8.07 21.38 1.35
CA SER A 275 8.86 20.16 1.51
C SER A 275 10.31 20.51 1.88
N PRO A 276 10.96 19.74 2.78
CA PRO A 276 12.39 19.91 3.04
C PRO A 276 13.22 19.60 1.79
N VAL A 277 14.48 20.07 1.80
CA VAL A 277 15.49 19.77 0.78
C VAL A 277 16.32 18.57 1.24
N TRP A 278 16.65 17.67 0.31
CA TRP A 278 17.51 16.52 0.60
C TRP A 278 18.91 16.96 1.06
N GLY A 279 19.42 16.29 2.09
CA GLY A 279 20.70 16.62 2.71
C GLY A 279 20.64 17.72 3.79
N ALA A 280 19.48 18.37 3.99
CA ALA A 280 19.26 19.20 5.16
C ALA A 280 19.14 18.35 6.44
N ASP A 281 19.45 18.95 7.59
CA ASP A 281 19.31 18.29 8.89
C ASP A 281 17.89 17.76 9.09
N LYS A 282 17.80 16.46 9.41
CA LYS A 282 16.53 15.75 9.65
C LYS A 282 15.53 15.85 8.49
N CYS A 283 16.02 15.99 7.25
CA CYS A 283 15.15 16.14 6.08
C CYS A 283 14.14 14.98 5.91
N GLU A 284 14.50 13.76 6.30
CA GLU A 284 13.59 12.61 6.27
C GLU A 284 12.43 12.75 7.26
N GLU A 285 12.71 13.10 8.52
CA GLU A 285 11.69 13.37 9.55
C GLU A 285 10.78 14.54 9.15
N LEU A 286 11.37 15.58 8.55
CA LEU A 286 10.62 16.73 8.06
C LEU A 286 9.72 16.36 6.87
N LEU A 287 10.14 15.43 6.01
CA LEU A 287 9.30 14.97 4.91
C LEU A 287 8.10 14.19 5.44
N GLU A 288 8.30 13.29 6.41
CA GLU A 288 7.20 12.60 7.10
C GLU A 288 6.23 13.60 7.77
N LYS A 289 6.78 14.63 8.43
CA LYS A 289 5.98 15.70 9.05
C LYS A 289 5.19 16.51 8.01
N THR A 290 5.78 16.79 6.86
CA THR A 290 5.12 17.51 5.75
C THR A 290 3.87 16.75 5.30
N VAL A 291 4.00 15.44 5.08
CA VAL A 291 2.90 14.58 4.66
C VAL A 291 1.79 14.53 5.71
N LYS A 292 2.15 14.36 6.99
CA LYS A 292 1.20 14.37 8.11
C LYS A 292 0.45 15.70 8.22
N ASN A 293 1.11 16.83 8.01
CA ASN A 293 0.48 18.15 8.02
C ASN A 293 -0.51 18.33 6.85
N CYS A 294 -0.19 17.81 5.67
CA CYS A 294 -1.14 17.81 4.55
C CYS A 294 -2.40 17.00 4.87
N LEU A 295 -2.24 15.81 5.44
CA LEU A 295 -3.38 14.95 5.84
C LEU A 295 -4.22 15.61 6.93
N ALA A 296 -3.58 16.23 7.93
CA ALA A 296 -4.27 16.97 8.99
C ALA A 296 -5.16 18.09 8.44
N LEU A 297 -4.65 18.91 7.52
CA LEU A 297 -5.44 19.97 6.90
C LEU A 297 -6.62 19.45 6.07
N ALA A 298 -6.45 18.32 5.40
CA ALA A 298 -7.55 17.66 4.70
C ALA A 298 -8.62 17.17 5.67
N ASP A 299 -8.23 16.61 6.82
CA ASP A 299 -9.16 16.17 7.86
C ASP A 299 -9.87 17.32 8.58
N ASP A 300 -9.19 18.45 8.79
CA ASP A 300 -9.77 19.67 9.34
C ASP A 300 -10.89 20.20 8.43
N LYS A 301 -10.71 20.07 7.11
CA LYS A 301 -11.72 20.42 6.09
C LYS A 301 -12.71 19.30 5.79
N LYS A 302 -12.62 18.15 6.47
CA LYS A 302 -13.50 16.98 6.29
C LYS A 302 -13.50 16.42 4.86
N LEU A 303 -12.34 16.45 4.22
CA LEU A 303 -12.16 16.00 2.85
C LEU A 303 -12.09 14.46 2.80
N LYS A 304 -12.72 13.87 1.78
CA LYS A 304 -12.79 12.41 1.60
C LYS A 304 -11.67 11.88 0.72
N SER A 305 -11.05 12.72 -0.11
CA SER A 305 -9.96 12.31 -0.98
C SER A 305 -8.85 13.35 -1.10
N ILE A 306 -7.61 12.87 -1.23
CA ILE A 306 -6.43 13.72 -1.38
C ILE A 306 -5.46 13.13 -2.41
N ALA A 307 -4.95 13.96 -3.31
CA ALA A 307 -4.00 13.58 -4.34
C ALA A 307 -2.59 14.11 -4.02
N PHE A 308 -1.64 13.20 -3.86
CA PHE A 308 -0.22 13.48 -3.66
C PHE A 308 0.56 13.29 -4.96
N PRO A 309 1.39 14.27 -5.37
CA PRO A 309 2.47 14.03 -6.31
C PRO A 309 3.65 13.32 -5.60
N SER A 310 4.72 13.01 -6.32
CA SER A 310 5.95 12.53 -5.71
C SER A 310 6.72 13.65 -4.99
N ILE A 311 6.30 13.98 -3.77
CA ILE A 311 6.87 15.07 -2.96
C ILE A 311 8.36 14.81 -2.71
N GLY A 312 9.19 15.85 -2.81
CA GLY A 312 10.61 15.80 -2.48
C GLY A 312 11.51 15.25 -3.60
N SER A 313 11.03 14.33 -4.43
CA SER A 313 11.87 13.59 -5.40
C SER A 313 12.11 14.27 -6.75
N GLY A 314 11.68 15.52 -6.89
CA GLY A 314 11.96 16.39 -8.04
C GLY A 314 12.97 17.46 -7.65
N ARG A 315 12.52 18.71 -7.60
CA ARG A 315 13.35 19.89 -7.31
C ARG A 315 14.14 19.82 -5.98
N ASN A 316 13.59 19.14 -4.97
CA ASN A 316 14.20 19.06 -3.64
C ASN A 316 15.18 17.88 -3.48
N GLY A 317 15.39 17.08 -4.52
CA GLY A 317 16.54 16.17 -4.62
C GLY A 317 16.46 14.88 -3.81
N PHE A 318 15.33 14.52 -3.22
CA PHE A 318 15.21 13.21 -2.55
C PHE A 318 15.34 12.08 -3.57
N PRO A 319 16.08 10.99 -3.28
CA PRO A 319 15.98 9.77 -4.07
C PRO A 319 14.52 9.31 -4.12
N LYS A 320 14.02 8.96 -5.33
CA LYS A 320 12.61 8.57 -5.55
C LYS A 320 12.15 7.47 -4.59
N GLN A 321 13.00 6.46 -4.37
CA GLN A 321 12.72 5.36 -3.46
C GLN A 321 12.59 5.81 -2.00
N THR A 322 13.54 6.62 -1.52
CA THR A 322 13.51 7.17 -0.16
C THR A 322 12.27 8.05 0.06
N ALA A 323 11.95 8.94 -0.90
CA ALA A 323 10.76 9.78 -0.82
C ALA A 323 9.48 8.94 -0.73
N ALA A 324 9.30 7.96 -1.62
CA ALA A 324 8.14 7.09 -1.64
C ALA A 324 7.98 6.31 -0.32
N GLN A 325 9.08 5.74 0.20
CA GLN A 325 9.10 5.01 1.46
C GLN A 325 8.65 5.90 2.63
N LEU A 326 9.22 7.11 2.75
CA LEU A 326 8.90 8.05 3.82
C LEU A 326 7.45 8.55 3.73
N ILE A 327 6.97 8.86 2.52
CA ILE A 327 5.59 9.31 2.29
C ILE A 327 4.60 8.22 2.68
N LEU A 328 4.81 6.98 2.23
CA LEU A 328 3.92 5.85 2.53
C LEU A 328 3.92 5.51 4.03
N LYS A 329 5.10 5.50 4.66
CA LYS A 329 5.25 5.34 6.10
C LYS A 329 4.49 6.42 6.87
N ALA A 330 4.62 7.68 6.44
CA ALA A 330 3.93 8.79 7.09
C ALA A 330 2.40 8.70 6.97
N ILE A 331 1.89 8.30 5.79
CA ILE A 331 0.45 8.10 5.55
C ILE A 331 -0.08 6.95 6.41
N SER A 332 0.60 5.79 6.43
CA SER A 332 0.22 4.66 7.27
C SER A 332 0.20 5.05 8.75
N SER A 333 1.28 5.66 9.24
CA SER A 333 1.40 6.17 10.61
C SER A 333 0.29 7.17 10.96
N TYR A 334 -0.08 8.05 10.02
CA TYR A 334 -1.15 9.03 10.24
C TYR A 334 -2.51 8.35 10.44
N PHE A 335 -2.87 7.39 9.58
CA PHE A 335 -4.17 6.73 9.70
C PHE A 335 -4.25 5.78 10.90
N VAL A 336 -3.15 5.14 11.30
CA VAL A 336 -3.11 4.34 12.54
C VAL A 336 -3.28 5.22 13.78
N SER A 337 -2.73 6.44 13.78
CA SER A 337 -2.84 7.37 14.91
C SER A 337 -4.16 8.14 14.95
N THR A 338 -4.82 8.31 13.81
CA THR A 338 -6.01 9.18 13.67
C THR A 338 -7.29 8.35 13.52
N MET A 339 -7.94 8.05 14.65
CA MET A 339 -9.14 7.19 14.72
C MET A 339 -10.40 7.74 14.04
N SER A 340 -10.42 9.02 13.63
CA SER A 340 -11.62 9.69 13.08
C SER A 340 -11.38 10.41 11.75
N SER A 341 -10.41 9.93 10.96
CA SER A 341 -10.11 10.52 9.66
C SER A 341 -11.32 10.44 8.70
N SER A 342 -11.63 11.59 8.11
CA SER A 342 -12.62 11.76 7.05
C SER A 342 -12.13 11.24 5.70
N ILE A 343 -10.81 11.18 5.51
CA ILE A 343 -10.17 10.73 4.27
C ILE A 343 -10.44 9.24 4.05
N LYS A 344 -10.87 8.90 2.84
CA LYS A 344 -11.17 7.54 2.38
C LYS A 344 -10.27 7.11 1.23
N THR A 345 -9.81 8.04 0.39
CA THR A 345 -8.93 7.72 -0.74
C THR A 345 -7.73 8.66 -0.78
N VAL A 346 -6.54 8.10 -0.94
CA VAL A 346 -5.30 8.83 -1.20
C VAL A 346 -4.77 8.39 -2.55
N TYR A 347 -4.58 9.34 -3.46
CA TYR A 347 -4.02 9.10 -4.78
C TYR A 347 -2.54 9.45 -4.80
N PHE A 348 -1.70 8.58 -5.35
CA PHE A 348 -0.33 8.88 -5.75
C PHE A 348 -0.33 9.08 -7.26
N VAL A 349 -0.24 10.34 -7.68
CA VAL A 349 -0.38 10.73 -9.08
C VAL A 349 1.02 10.89 -9.65
N LEU A 350 1.42 9.93 -10.50
CA LEU A 350 2.78 9.77 -10.99
C LEU A 350 2.79 9.79 -12.51
N PHE A 351 3.81 10.40 -13.10
CA PHE A 351 3.94 10.50 -14.54
C PHE A 351 4.88 9.44 -15.11
N ASP A 352 6.07 9.31 -14.52
CA ASP A 352 7.14 8.45 -15.03
C ASP A 352 7.05 7.00 -14.51
N SER A 353 7.40 6.05 -15.39
CA SER A 353 7.35 4.61 -15.10
C SER A 353 8.27 4.19 -13.94
N GLU A 354 9.36 4.91 -13.70
CA GLU A 354 10.28 4.64 -12.58
C GLU A 354 9.61 4.94 -11.25
N SER A 355 9.06 6.15 -11.06
CA SER A 355 8.29 6.50 -9.86
C SER A 355 7.11 5.55 -9.66
N ILE A 356 6.38 5.21 -10.72
CA ILE A 356 5.26 4.25 -10.65
C ILE A 356 5.74 2.91 -10.11
N GLY A 357 6.82 2.35 -10.68
CA GLY A 357 7.39 1.08 -10.24
C GLY A 357 7.81 1.11 -8.76
N ILE A 358 8.42 2.21 -8.32
CA ILE A 358 8.84 2.42 -6.93
C ILE A 358 7.62 2.48 -6.00
N TYR A 359 6.62 3.30 -6.29
CA TYR A 359 5.43 3.41 -5.43
C TYR A 359 4.65 2.10 -5.35
N VAL A 360 4.53 1.36 -6.46
CA VAL A 360 3.91 0.04 -6.46
C VAL A 360 4.68 -0.93 -5.57
N GLN A 361 6.02 -0.93 -5.64
CA GLN A 361 6.88 -1.76 -4.79
C GLN A 361 6.78 -1.38 -3.31
N GLU A 362 6.88 -0.09 -2.98
CA GLU A 362 6.81 0.36 -1.58
C GLU A 362 5.40 0.20 -0.99
N MET A 363 4.33 0.38 -1.77
CA MET A 363 2.95 0.10 -1.32
C MET A 363 2.70 -1.37 -1.02
N ALA A 364 3.36 -2.28 -1.75
CA ALA A 364 3.29 -3.71 -1.46
C ALA A 364 3.89 -4.05 -0.09
N LYS A 365 4.86 -3.26 0.40
CA LYS A 365 5.49 -3.44 1.73
C LYS A 365 4.67 -2.91 2.90
N LEU A 366 3.62 -2.12 2.66
CA LEU A 366 2.81 -1.58 3.75
C LEU A 366 2.03 -2.64 4.54
N ASP A 367 1.96 -3.90 4.08
CA ASP A 367 1.42 -5.02 4.87
C ASP A 367 2.48 -5.71 5.74
N ALA A 368 3.76 -5.36 5.56
CA ALA A 368 4.88 -6.13 6.09
C ALA A 368 5.59 -5.48 7.29
N ASN A 369 5.03 -4.42 7.88
CA ASN A 369 5.65 -3.61 8.95
C ASN A 369 4.67 -3.17 10.04
#